data_AF-F2X5P8-F1
#
_entry.id   AF-F2X5P8-F1
#
_cell.length_a   1.000
_cell.length_b   1.000
_cell.length_c   1.000
_cell.angle_alpha   90.00
_cell.angle_beta   90.00
_cell.angle_gamma   90.00
#
_symmetry.space_group_name_H-M   'P 1'
#
loop_
_entity.id
_entity.type
_entity.pdbx_description
1 polymer ?
#
loop_
_entity_poly.entity_id
_entity_poly.type
_entity_poly.pdbx_seq_one_letter_code
_entity_poly.pdbx_strand_id
1 'polypeptide(L)'
;PVLLENEANQLLTDIALQIPAEIALTRPNLNINQLLVEETINGQNALQLWEPNFPGDSTNIFNYNINSPREQNYKIIYRIASNSPAQISLNYNSKFFLTDIPNTSLDPNGVKGTYGSYTLIEGPIIRFSPGANIFSISSEINTFAIDSIIFSPVS
;
A
#
# COMPACT_ATOMS: atom_id res chain seq x y z
N PRO A 1 11.58 -22.06 10.18
CA PRO A 1 11.20 -21.23 9.02
C PRO A 1 10.51 -19.87 9.36
N VAL A 2 10.70 -19.33 10.58
CA VAL A 2 10.05 -18.08 11.06
C VAL A 2 10.91 -16.82 10.80
N LEU A 3 12.13 -16.99 10.30
CA LEU A 3 13.09 -15.90 10.12
C LEU A 3 12.87 -15.06 8.84
N LEU A 4 12.39 -15.67 7.76
CA LEU A 4 12.28 -15.00 6.45
C LEU A 4 11.13 -13.98 6.37
N GLU A 5 10.01 -14.23 7.04
CA GLU A 5 8.86 -13.30 7.05
C GLU A 5 9.13 -12.03 7.87
N ASN A 6 9.99 -12.13 8.91
CA ASN A 6 10.34 -10.98 9.75
C ASN A 6 11.29 -9.99 9.04
N GLU A 7 12.10 -10.45 8.08
CA GLU A 7 13.05 -9.58 7.36
C GLU A 7 12.38 -8.78 6.24
N ALA A 8 11.37 -9.35 5.56
CA ALA A 8 10.68 -8.69 4.45
C ALA A 8 9.95 -7.39 4.87
N ASN A 9 9.59 -7.27 6.15
CA ASN A 9 8.87 -6.12 6.72
C ASN A 9 9.77 -5.19 7.55
N GLN A 10 11.08 -5.42 7.53
CA GLN A 10 12.06 -4.62 8.27
C GLN A 10 12.43 -3.37 7.48
N LEU A 11 12.02 -2.19 7.93
CA LEU A 11 12.44 -0.92 7.34
C LEU A 11 13.95 -0.74 7.45
N LEU A 12 14.53 -0.09 6.45
CA LEU A 12 15.95 0.26 6.38
C LEU A 12 16.14 1.74 6.68
N THR A 13 17.28 2.11 7.25
CA THR A 13 17.53 3.49 7.70
C THR A 13 17.92 4.45 6.58
N ASP A 14 18.53 3.93 5.50
CA ASP A 14 19.24 4.74 4.51
C ASP A 14 18.89 4.37 3.06
N ILE A 15 18.05 3.35 2.86
CA ILE A 15 17.64 2.87 1.54
C ILE A 15 16.13 2.67 1.55
N ALA A 16 15.48 2.96 0.41
CA ALA A 16 14.06 2.70 0.26
C ALA A 16 13.77 1.19 0.28
N LEU A 17 12.73 0.80 1.02
CA LEU A 17 12.23 -0.58 1.03
C LEU A 17 10.90 -0.63 0.29
N GLN A 18 10.77 -1.57 -0.64
CA GLN A 18 9.49 -1.90 -1.27
C GLN A 18 8.88 -3.13 -0.59
N ILE A 19 7.63 -2.99 -0.17
CA ILE A 19 6.84 -4.07 0.41
C ILE A 19 5.68 -4.39 -0.55
N PRO A 20 5.52 -5.66 -0.99
CA PRO A 20 4.37 -6.08 -1.78
C PRO A 20 3.04 -5.79 -1.07
N ALA A 21 2.02 -5.32 -1.79
CA ALA A 21 0.71 -5.08 -1.18
C ALA A 21 -0.01 -6.39 -0.78
N GLU A 22 0.29 -7.49 -1.47
CA GLU A 22 -0.35 -8.79 -1.23
C GLU A 22 -0.02 -9.42 0.14
N ILE A 23 1.00 -8.93 0.86
CA ILE A 23 1.38 -9.44 2.18
C ILE A 23 0.59 -8.79 3.34
N ALA A 24 -0.45 -8.01 3.02
CA ALA A 24 -1.32 -7.39 4.00
C ALA A 24 -1.87 -8.41 5.02
N LEU A 25 -1.88 -8.03 6.29
CA LEU A 25 -2.57 -8.75 7.35
C LEU A 25 -4.09 -8.60 7.14
N THR A 26 -4.73 -9.71 6.80
CA THR A 26 -6.18 -9.76 6.60
C THR A 26 -6.92 -9.74 7.93
N ARG A 27 -8.11 -9.13 7.93
CA ARG A 27 -9.10 -9.32 9.00
C ARG A 27 -9.61 -10.77 8.98
N PRO A 28 -10.05 -11.33 10.13
CA PRO A 28 -10.76 -12.60 10.15
C PRO A 28 -11.96 -12.54 9.19
N ASN A 29 -12.14 -13.59 8.37
CA ASN A 29 -13.23 -13.78 7.40
C ASN A 29 -13.13 -13.03 6.06
N LEU A 30 -11.96 -12.50 5.69
CA LEU A 30 -11.71 -11.96 4.35
C LEU A 30 -10.82 -12.93 3.55
N ASN A 31 -11.30 -13.41 2.41
CA ASN A 31 -10.50 -14.25 1.52
C ASN A 31 -9.67 -13.37 0.58
N ILE A 32 -8.39 -13.19 0.89
CA ILE A 32 -7.48 -12.31 0.12
C ILE A 32 -7.42 -12.67 -1.35
N ASN A 33 -7.58 -13.95 -1.72
CA ASN A 33 -7.52 -14.39 -3.12
C ASN A 33 -8.60 -13.78 -4.01
N GLN A 34 -9.69 -13.26 -3.42
CA GLN A 34 -10.73 -12.52 -4.16
C GLN A 34 -10.37 -11.05 -4.41
N LEU A 35 -9.33 -10.56 -3.74
CA LEU A 35 -8.83 -9.19 -3.76
C LEU A 35 -7.55 -9.08 -4.58
N LEU A 36 -6.91 -10.21 -4.87
CA LEU A 36 -5.67 -10.26 -5.63
C LEU A 36 -5.97 -10.20 -7.13
N VAL A 37 -5.24 -9.34 -7.81
CA VAL A 37 -5.18 -9.30 -9.26
C VAL A 37 -3.83 -9.84 -9.69
N GLU A 38 -3.85 -10.87 -10.53
CA GLU A 38 -2.62 -11.44 -11.06
C GLU A 38 -1.91 -10.41 -11.96
N GLU A 39 -0.69 -10.06 -11.58
CA GLU A 39 0.14 -9.09 -12.29
C GLU A 39 1.49 -9.72 -12.63
N THR A 40 1.50 -10.56 -13.67
CA THR A 40 2.73 -11.26 -14.10
C THR A 40 3.89 -10.29 -14.37
N ILE A 41 3.59 -9.08 -14.87
CA ILE A 41 4.59 -8.05 -15.15
C ILE A 41 5.27 -7.50 -13.88
N ASN A 42 4.61 -7.63 -12.73
CA ASN A 42 5.12 -7.16 -11.45
C ASN A 42 5.86 -8.24 -10.66
N GLY A 43 5.74 -9.52 -11.07
CA GLY A 43 6.34 -10.65 -10.35
C GLY A 43 5.64 -11.00 -9.02
N GLN A 44 4.47 -10.40 -8.77
CA GLN A 44 3.63 -10.55 -7.58
C GLN A 44 2.18 -10.18 -7.93
N ASN A 45 1.21 -10.51 -7.08
CA ASN A 45 -0.15 -10.00 -7.27
C ASN A 45 -0.25 -8.54 -6.79
N ALA A 46 -1.16 -7.80 -7.40
CA ALA A 46 -1.64 -6.53 -6.86
C ALA A 46 -2.83 -6.78 -5.94
N LEU A 47 -2.97 -5.92 -4.92
CA LEU A 47 -4.13 -5.87 -4.05
C LEU A 47 -5.14 -4.86 -4.60
N GLN A 48 -6.34 -5.31 -4.93
CA GLN A 48 -7.45 -4.45 -5.35
C GLN A 48 -8.22 -3.94 -4.12
N LEU A 49 -8.39 -2.63 -4.06
CA LEU A 49 -9.22 -1.96 -3.06
C LEU A 49 -10.44 -1.38 -3.79
N TRP A 50 -11.64 -1.74 -3.35
CA TRP A 50 -12.87 -1.27 -3.98
C TRP A 50 -13.37 0.02 -3.37
N GLU A 51 -14.17 0.74 -4.16
CA GLU A 51 -14.92 1.88 -3.68
C GLU A 51 -15.72 1.48 -2.44
N PRO A 52 -15.64 2.26 -1.34
CA PRO A 52 -16.38 1.95 -0.12
C PRO A 52 -17.88 2.10 -0.37
N ASN A 53 -18.70 1.19 0.16
CA ASN A 53 -20.15 1.29 0.05
C ASN A 53 -20.72 2.48 0.88
N PHE A 54 -19.98 2.87 1.92
CA PHE A 54 -20.27 4.00 2.80
C PHE A 54 -18.96 4.49 3.46
N PRO A 55 -18.88 5.76 3.92
CA PRO A 55 -17.70 6.25 4.62
C PRO A 55 -17.33 5.37 5.83
N GLY A 56 -16.09 4.90 5.90
CA GLY A 56 -15.62 4.00 6.95
C GLY A 56 -15.98 2.53 6.76
N ASP A 57 -16.33 2.11 5.53
CA ASP A 57 -16.55 0.70 5.18
C ASP A 57 -15.31 -0.14 5.52
N SER A 58 -15.48 -1.00 6.51
CA SER A 58 -14.39 -1.75 7.11
C SER A 58 -13.99 -3.01 6.33
N THR A 59 -14.72 -3.31 5.25
CA THR A 59 -14.47 -4.45 4.35
C THR A 59 -13.27 -4.25 3.43
N ASN A 60 -12.80 -3.00 3.27
CA ASN A 60 -11.65 -2.62 2.43
C ASN A 60 -10.48 -2.05 3.22
N ILE A 61 -10.34 -2.42 4.50
CA ILE A 61 -9.23 -1.99 5.35
C ILE A 61 -8.18 -3.10 5.43
N PHE A 62 -6.97 -2.78 4.97
CA PHE A 62 -5.82 -3.68 4.93
C PHE A 62 -4.76 -3.23 5.91
N ASN A 63 -4.38 -4.11 6.84
CA ASN A 63 -3.37 -3.80 7.84
C ASN A 63 -2.00 -4.30 7.38
N TYR A 64 -0.96 -3.59 7.75
CA TYR A 64 0.42 -3.98 7.49
C TYR A 64 1.19 -3.84 8.80
N ASN A 65 2.02 -4.83 9.11
CA ASN A 65 2.94 -4.76 10.24
C ASN A 65 4.36 -4.60 9.71
N ILE A 66 4.98 -3.45 10.00
CA ILE A 66 6.35 -3.14 9.60
C ILE A 66 7.20 -2.92 10.84
N ASN A 67 8.45 -3.38 10.79
CA ASN A 67 9.39 -3.21 11.89
C ASN A 67 10.37 -2.08 11.56
N SER A 68 10.39 -1.00 12.36
CA SER A 68 11.35 0.08 12.18
C SER A 68 12.54 -0.10 13.13
N PRO A 69 13.80 0.00 12.65
CA PRO A 69 14.98 -0.21 13.50
C PRO A 69 15.20 0.95 14.48
N ARG A 70 14.70 2.14 14.14
CA ARG A 70 14.76 3.35 14.95
C ARG A 70 13.55 4.24 14.67
N GLU A 71 13.43 5.29 15.46
CA GLU A 71 12.46 6.33 15.15
C GLU A 71 12.93 7.14 13.94
N GLN A 72 12.13 7.19 12.88
CA GLN A 72 12.51 7.89 11.65
C GLN A 72 11.28 8.24 10.79
N ASN A 73 11.42 9.30 9.98
CA ASN A 73 10.46 9.70 8.96
C ASN A 73 10.68 8.91 7.67
N TYR A 74 9.59 8.43 7.08
CA TYR A 74 9.59 7.78 5.77
C TYR A 74 8.54 8.44 4.88
N LYS A 75 8.93 8.79 3.66
CA LYS A 75 8.00 9.15 2.60
C LYS A 75 7.38 7.86 2.07
N ILE A 76 6.06 7.78 2.14
CA ILE A 76 5.30 6.66 1.59
C ILE A 76 5.08 6.92 0.11
N ILE A 77 5.37 5.94 -0.74
CA ILE A 77 5.12 6.00 -2.17
C ILE A 77 4.34 4.74 -2.56
N TYR A 78 3.24 4.90 -3.29
CA TYR A 78 2.42 3.78 -3.74
C TYR A 78 2.73 3.47 -5.19
N ARG A 79 3.00 2.20 -5.52
CA ARG A 79 2.96 1.73 -6.90
C ARG A 79 1.55 1.23 -7.19
N ILE A 80 0.81 1.98 -7.99
CA ILE A 80 -0.66 1.87 -8.05
C ILE A 80 -1.18 2.03 -9.48
N ALA A 81 -2.26 1.33 -9.78
CA ALA A 81 -3.02 1.48 -11.01
C ALA A 81 -4.47 1.87 -10.67
N SER A 82 -4.98 2.89 -11.37
CA SER A 82 -6.36 3.35 -11.29
C SER A 82 -6.89 3.74 -12.67
N ASN A 83 -8.13 3.36 -12.96
CA ASN A 83 -8.81 3.64 -14.23
C ASN A 83 -9.71 4.88 -14.17
N SER A 84 -9.76 5.53 -13.01
CA SER A 84 -10.43 6.80 -12.72
C SER A 84 -9.68 7.55 -11.60
N PRO A 85 -9.90 8.86 -11.38
CA PRO A 85 -9.39 9.51 -10.18
C PRO A 85 -9.92 8.82 -8.92
N ALA A 86 -9.05 8.51 -7.97
CA ALA A 86 -9.34 7.75 -6.77
C ALA A 86 -8.65 8.38 -5.55
N GLN A 87 -8.91 7.85 -4.36
CA GLN A 87 -8.26 8.31 -3.14
C GLN A 87 -7.99 7.14 -2.21
N ILE A 88 -6.75 7.05 -1.73
CA ILE A 88 -6.32 6.09 -0.72
C ILE A 88 -6.15 6.84 0.60
N SER A 89 -6.57 6.21 1.70
CA SER A 89 -6.19 6.64 3.04
C SER A 89 -5.13 5.74 3.64
N LEU A 90 -4.28 6.34 4.48
CA LEU A 90 -3.37 5.64 5.37
C LEU A 90 -3.70 6.07 6.81
N ASN A 91 -3.85 5.07 7.68
CA ASN A 91 -4.12 5.25 9.09
C ASN A 91 -2.98 4.70 9.93
N TYR A 92 -2.44 5.52 10.82
CA TYR A 92 -1.35 5.15 11.73
C TYR A 92 -1.42 5.97 13.02
N ASN A 93 -1.39 5.32 14.18
CA ASN A 93 -1.46 5.97 15.51
C ASN A 93 -2.60 7.00 15.63
N SER A 94 -3.81 6.62 15.22
CA SER A 94 -5.01 7.47 15.20
C SER A 94 -4.93 8.71 14.30
N LYS A 95 -3.89 8.82 13.46
CA LYS A 95 -3.78 9.83 12.42
C LYS A 95 -4.24 9.25 11.09
N PHE A 96 -5.00 10.05 10.38
CA PHE A 96 -5.57 9.74 9.08
C PHE A 96 -4.91 10.63 8.03
N PHE A 97 -4.41 10.03 6.96
CA PHE A 97 -3.74 10.70 5.85
C PHE A 97 -4.44 10.33 4.55
N LEU A 98 -4.64 11.30 3.66
CA LEU A 98 -5.21 11.09 2.34
C LEU A 98 -4.16 11.25 1.26
N THR A 99 -4.28 10.47 0.19
CA THR A 99 -3.49 10.64 -1.03
C THR A 99 -4.42 10.50 -2.22
N ASP A 100 -4.48 11.57 -3.02
CA ASP A 100 -5.22 11.58 -4.27
C ASP A 100 -4.47 10.78 -5.32
N ILE A 101 -5.18 9.94 -6.04
CA ILE A 101 -4.66 9.08 -7.10
C ILE A 101 -5.25 9.57 -8.41
N PRO A 102 -4.44 10.08 -9.36
CA PRO A 102 -4.96 10.46 -10.67
C PRO A 102 -5.40 9.21 -11.45
N ASN A 103 -6.11 9.42 -12.57
CA ASN A 103 -6.37 8.32 -13.50
C ASN A 103 -5.05 7.87 -14.15
N THR A 104 -4.43 6.82 -13.60
CA THR A 104 -3.11 6.35 -14.02
C THR A 104 -3.15 5.66 -15.39
N SER A 105 -4.32 5.23 -15.85
CA SER A 105 -4.48 4.69 -17.22
C SER A 105 -4.11 5.69 -18.32
N LEU A 106 -4.06 6.98 -17.99
CA LEU A 106 -3.65 8.07 -18.89
C LEU A 106 -2.16 8.45 -18.73
N ASP A 107 -1.41 7.81 -17.83
CA ASP A 107 0.01 8.09 -17.64
C ASP A 107 0.82 7.50 -18.82
N PRO A 108 1.48 8.33 -19.65
CA PRO A 108 2.26 7.85 -20.79
C PRO A 108 3.50 7.04 -20.38
N ASN A 109 3.96 7.16 -19.13
CA ASN A 109 5.11 6.42 -18.60
C ASN A 109 4.72 5.24 -17.72
N GLY A 110 3.42 4.99 -17.54
CA GLY A 110 2.95 3.91 -16.71
C GLY A 110 3.28 2.53 -17.30
N VAL A 111 3.50 1.56 -16.42
CA VAL A 111 3.77 0.17 -16.82
C VAL A 111 2.43 -0.56 -16.94
N LYS A 112 2.09 -1.00 -18.16
CA LYS A 112 0.84 -1.70 -18.40
C LYS A 112 0.82 -3.08 -17.73
N GLY A 113 -0.13 -3.28 -16.82
CA GLY A 113 -0.46 -4.55 -16.19
C GLY A 113 -1.88 -5.02 -16.54
N THR A 114 -2.33 -6.06 -15.86
CA THR A 114 -3.65 -6.69 -16.02
C THR A 114 -4.78 -5.76 -15.61
N TYR A 115 -4.69 -5.13 -14.42
CA TYR A 115 -5.70 -4.21 -13.90
C TYR A 115 -5.74 -2.87 -14.65
N GLY A 116 -4.55 -2.32 -14.96
CA GLY A 116 -4.40 -0.95 -15.43
C GLY A 116 -2.95 -0.58 -15.73
N SER A 117 -2.66 0.72 -15.81
CA SER A 117 -1.29 1.21 -15.97
C SER A 117 -0.74 1.60 -14.59
N TYR A 118 0.34 0.95 -14.15
CA TYR A 118 0.94 1.19 -12.85
C TYR A 118 1.94 2.34 -12.89
N THR A 119 1.83 3.25 -11.93
CA THR A 119 2.74 4.38 -11.74
C THR A 119 3.04 4.60 -10.26
N LEU A 120 4.00 5.48 -9.97
CA LEU A 120 4.38 5.84 -8.61
C LEU A 120 3.63 7.10 -8.18
N ILE A 121 2.89 7.01 -7.08
CA ILE A 121 2.16 8.14 -6.47
C ILE A 121 2.77 8.43 -5.10
N GLU A 122 3.19 9.69 -4.91
CA GLU A 122 3.75 10.15 -3.64
C GLU A 122 2.64 10.34 -2.60
N GLY A 123 2.79 9.68 -1.47
CA GLY A 123 1.90 9.78 -0.32
C GLY A 123 2.47 10.63 0.83
N PRO A 124 1.96 10.45 2.05
CA PRO A 124 2.38 11.22 3.22
C PRO A 124 3.80 10.87 3.68
N ILE A 125 4.38 11.75 4.51
CA ILE A 125 5.56 11.42 5.32
C ILE A 125 5.09 10.97 6.69
N ILE A 126 5.46 9.75 7.08
CA ILE A 126 5.07 9.13 8.35
C ILE A 126 6.31 8.92 9.23
N ARG A 127 6.20 9.29 10.50
CA ARG A 127 7.21 9.01 11.52
C ARG A 127 6.87 7.70 12.22
N PHE A 128 7.64 6.64 11.97
CA PHE A 128 7.46 5.36 12.64
C PHE A 128 8.27 5.30 13.95
N SER A 129 7.70 4.69 14.98
CA SER A 129 8.40 4.39 16.24
C SER A 129 9.35 3.20 16.08
N PRO A 130 10.39 3.06 16.92
CA PRO A 130 11.21 1.85 16.94
C PRO A 130 10.36 0.60 17.23
N GLY A 131 10.67 -0.51 16.58
CA GLY A 131 9.96 -1.78 16.74
C GLY A 131 8.77 -1.94 15.78
N ALA A 132 7.80 -2.76 16.18
CA ALA A 132 6.65 -3.11 15.35
C ALA A 132 5.65 -1.95 15.26
N ASN A 133 5.25 -1.62 14.03
CA ASN A 133 4.31 -0.58 13.69
C ASN A 133 3.21 -1.17 12.83
N ILE A 134 1.96 -1.02 13.27
CA ILE A 134 0.80 -1.42 12.48
C ILE A 134 0.18 -0.16 11.88
N PHE A 135 0.09 -0.12 10.56
CA PHE A 135 -0.69 0.88 9.84
C PHE A 135 -1.72 0.17 8.98
N SER A 136 -2.74 0.91 8.55
CA SER A 136 -3.74 0.39 7.64
C SER A 136 -3.96 1.31 6.46
N ILE A 137 -4.37 0.74 5.34
CA ILE A 137 -4.81 1.48 4.17
C ILE A 137 -6.23 1.09 3.79
N SER A 138 -6.96 2.02 3.19
CA SER A 138 -8.27 1.77 2.59
C SER A 138 -8.50 2.66 1.37
N SER A 139 -9.43 2.25 0.51
CA SER A 139 -9.99 3.17 -0.49
C SER A 139 -11.02 4.08 0.17
N GLU A 140 -10.94 5.37 -0.14
CA GLU A 140 -11.94 6.37 0.24
C GLU A 140 -12.81 6.78 -0.96
N ILE A 141 -12.25 6.71 -2.18
CA ILE A 141 -12.91 7.08 -3.43
C ILE A 141 -12.46 6.14 -4.53
N ASN A 142 -13.43 5.56 -5.26
CA ASN A 142 -13.23 4.69 -6.43
C ASN A 142 -12.40 3.42 -6.17
N THR A 143 -12.33 2.55 -7.17
CA THR A 143 -11.59 1.28 -7.13
C THR A 143 -10.21 1.43 -7.78
N PHE A 144 -9.19 0.86 -7.14
CA PHE A 144 -7.81 0.84 -7.65
C PHE A 144 -7.08 -0.43 -7.24
N ALA A 145 -5.93 -0.69 -7.85
CA ALA A 145 -5.05 -1.81 -7.49
C ALA A 145 -3.67 -1.30 -7.07
N ILE A 146 -3.23 -1.70 -5.88
CA ILE A 146 -1.88 -1.41 -5.37
C ILE A 146 -1.00 -2.62 -5.63
N ASP A 147 0.13 -2.39 -6.28
CA ASP A 147 1.17 -3.39 -6.40
C ASP A 147 2.05 -3.43 -5.15
N SER A 148 2.59 -2.28 -4.75
CA SER A 148 3.51 -2.20 -3.62
C SER A 148 3.49 -0.85 -2.92
N ILE A 149 3.96 -0.87 -1.67
CA ILE A 149 4.17 0.31 -0.83
C ILE A 149 5.67 0.46 -0.62
N ILE A 150 6.20 1.62 -0.98
CA ILE A 150 7.63 1.93 -0.86
C ILE A 150 7.81 2.92 0.28
N PHE A 151 8.72 2.56 1.19
CA PHE A 151 9.11 3.35 2.35
C PHE A 151 10.47 3.97 2.07
N SER A 152 10.49 5.23 1.65
CA SER A 152 11.75 5.95 1.40
C SER A 152 12.14 6.74 2.66
N PRO A 153 13.27 6.45 3.31
CA PRO A 153 13.72 7.22 4.47
C PRO A 153 13.90 8.70 4.11
N VAL A 154 13.48 9.59 5.03
CA VAL A 154 13.69 11.03 4.92
C VAL A 154 14.78 11.42 5.90
N SER A 155 15.84 12.03 5.38
CA SER A 155 17.01 12.52 6.12
C SER A 155 16.71 13.81 6.88
#